data_AF-A0A951I602-F1
#
_entry.id   AF-A0A951I602-F1
#
_cell.length_a   1.000
_cell.length_b   1.000
_cell.length_c   1.000
_cell.angle_alpha   90.00
_cell.angle_beta   90.00
_cell.angle_gamma   90.00
#
_symmetry.space_group_name_H-M   'P 1'
#
loop_
_entity.id
_entity.type
_entity.pdbx_description
1 polymer ?
#
loop_
_entity_poly.entity_id
_entity_poly.type
_entity_poly.pdbx_seq_one_letter_code
_entity_poly.pdbx_strand_id
1 'polypeptide(L)'
;HPESVVHSMIELVDGSVIAQMGVTDMRHAIQYALTYPERHPCDLPPLDLTKLAALHFEAPDTERFPCIALAYRALREGGTLPAALNAANEEAVQAFIDERISLTDIPQVIQEVLDEHVVQPVESLDVVLEADRAARQSAREKIAGRSREEAITP
;
A
#
# COMPACT_ATOMS: atom_id res chain seq x y z
N HIS A 1 -2.30 -12.74 5.14
CA HIS A 1 -1.38 -13.58 5.94
C HIS A 1 -1.09 -12.87 7.26
N PRO A 2 -1.91 -13.11 8.29
CA PRO A 2 -1.86 -12.35 9.55
C PRO A 2 -0.54 -12.48 10.30
N GLU A 3 0.12 -13.64 10.25
CA GLU A 3 1.34 -13.89 11.02
C GLU A 3 2.57 -13.14 10.48
N SER A 4 2.53 -12.67 9.23
CA SER A 4 3.65 -11.96 8.58
C SER A 4 5.00 -12.70 8.66
N VAL A 5 4.96 -14.04 8.68
CA VAL A 5 6.13 -14.94 8.66
C VAL A 5 6.54 -15.25 7.23
N VAL A 6 5.56 -15.47 6.35
CA VAL A 6 5.76 -15.58 4.89
C VAL A 6 5.71 -14.17 4.32
N HIS A 7 6.85 -13.62 3.91
CA HIS A 7 6.90 -12.22 3.44
C HIS A 7 6.43 -12.06 1.98
N SER A 8 6.60 -13.09 1.15
CA SER A 8 6.04 -13.21 -0.22
C SER A 8 6.43 -14.54 -0.84
N MET A 9 5.87 -14.85 -2.00
CA MET A 9 6.04 -16.10 -2.73
C MET A 9 6.15 -15.86 -4.24
N ILE A 10 6.78 -16.81 -4.94
CA ILE A 10 6.71 -16.92 -6.41
C ILE A 10 6.18 -18.31 -6.79
N GLU A 11 5.28 -18.35 -7.77
CA GLU A 11 4.77 -19.59 -8.36
C GLU A 11 5.51 -19.86 -9.68
N LEU A 12 5.98 -21.09 -9.87
CA LEU A 12 6.69 -21.54 -11.06
C LEU A 12 5.74 -22.32 -11.99
N VAL A 13 6.12 -22.45 -13.26
CA VAL A 13 5.27 -23.06 -14.31
C VAL A 13 4.95 -24.55 -14.10
N ASP A 14 5.71 -25.23 -13.24
CA ASP A 14 5.47 -26.61 -12.82
C ASP A 14 4.53 -26.73 -11.61
N GLY A 15 4.03 -25.60 -11.10
CA GLY A 15 3.17 -25.49 -9.92
C GLY A 15 3.93 -25.44 -8.60
N SER A 16 5.26 -25.46 -8.60
CA SER A 16 6.04 -25.29 -7.37
C SER A 16 6.02 -23.83 -6.89
N VAL A 17 6.05 -23.65 -5.56
CA VAL A 17 6.04 -22.33 -4.92
C VAL A 17 7.30 -22.16 -4.08
N ILE A 18 8.02 -21.06 -4.29
CA ILE A 18 9.17 -20.66 -3.46
C ILE A 18 8.73 -19.47 -2.60
N ALA A 19 8.83 -19.63 -1.29
CA ALA A 19 8.47 -18.63 -0.30
C ALA A 19 9.71 -18.07 0.40
N GLN A 20 9.74 -16.76 0.64
CA GLN A 20 10.66 -16.17 1.61
C GLN A 20 9.96 -16.14 2.97
N MET A 21 10.62 -16.70 3.98
CA MET A 21 10.13 -16.72 5.37
C MET A 21 11.18 -16.16 6.31
N GLY A 22 10.74 -15.47 7.36
CA GLY A 22 11.64 -14.96 8.39
C GLY A 22 10.90 -14.32 9.54
N VAL A 23 11.68 -13.80 10.50
CA VAL A 23 11.16 -12.85 11.48
C VAL A 23 10.83 -11.53 10.77
N THR A 24 9.75 -10.87 11.21
CA THR A 24 9.27 -9.59 10.65
C THR A 24 10.18 -8.43 11.05
N ASP A 25 11.36 -8.37 10.42
CA ASP A 25 12.37 -7.34 10.67
C ASP A 25 13.07 -6.93 9.36
N MET A 26 13.07 -5.63 9.08
CA MET A 26 13.62 -5.06 7.84
C MET A 26 15.12 -5.26 7.69
N ARG A 27 15.89 -5.50 8.77
CA ARG A 27 17.34 -5.72 8.71
C ARG A 27 17.70 -6.89 7.79
N HIS A 28 16.88 -7.94 7.73
CA HIS A 28 17.08 -9.05 6.79
C HIS A 28 17.00 -8.61 5.33
N ALA A 29 15.94 -7.89 4.95
CA ALA A 29 15.72 -7.44 3.59
C ALA A 29 16.79 -6.41 3.17
N ILE A 30 17.12 -5.48 4.06
CA ILE A 30 18.15 -4.45 3.83
C ILE A 30 19.53 -5.09 3.66
N GLN A 31 19.92 -6.00 4.56
CA GLN A 31 21.21 -6.68 4.47
C GLN A 31 21.32 -7.47 3.17
N TYR A 32 20.29 -8.23 2.81
CA TYR A 32 20.27 -9.00 1.57
C TYR A 32 20.42 -8.10 0.34
N ALA A 33 19.73 -6.96 0.28
CA ALA A 33 19.86 -6.01 -0.82
C ALA A 33 21.28 -5.41 -0.92
N LEU A 34 21.95 -5.15 0.21
CA LEU A 34 23.29 -4.57 0.24
C LEU A 34 24.41 -5.57 -0.09
N THR A 35 24.23 -6.84 0.29
CA THR A 35 25.28 -7.85 0.17
C THR A 35 25.07 -8.82 -0.99
N TYR A 36 23.95 -8.74 -1.71
CA TYR A 36 23.64 -9.64 -2.81
C TYR A 36 24.80 -9.71 -3.83
N PRO A 37 25.21 -10.92 -4.27
CA PRO A 37 24.61 -12.24 -4.01
C PRO A 37 25.07 -12.94 -2.72
N GLU A 38 26.01 -12.33 -1.99
CA GLU A 38 26.61 -12.89 -0.78
C GLU A 38 25.63 -12.85 0.41
N ARG A 39 25.78 -13.81 1.32
CA ARG A 39 25.03 -13.87 2.57
C ARG A 39 25.98 -13.67 3.74
N HIS A 40 25.67 -12.68 4.57
CA HIS A 40 26.39 -12.40 5.80
C HIS A 40 25.59 -12.87 7.04
N PRO A 41 26.25 -13.17 8.16
CA PRO A 41 25.59 -13.33 9.44
C PRO A 41 24.74 -12.09 9.77
N CYS A 42 23.55 -12.31 10.33
CA CYS A 42 22.67 -11.26 10.80
C CYS A 42 22.43 -11.46 12.30
N ASP A 43 22.46 -10.38 13.09
CA ASP A 43 22.22 -10.42 14.55
C ASP A 43 20.72 -10.58 14.91
N LEU A 44 19.95 -11.22 14.04
CA LEU A 44 18.54 -11.52 14.22
C LEU A 44 18.35 -12.94 14.72
N PRO A 45 17.38 -13.18 15.63
CA PRO A 45 17.04 -14.53 16.01
C PRO A 45 16.54 -15.30 14.77
N PRO A 46 16.94 -16.58 14.61
CA PRO A 46 16.42 -17.40 13.54
C PRO A 46 14.92 -17.63 13.75
N LEU A 47 14.19 -17.79 12.64
CA LEU A 47 12.78 -18.21 12.69
C LEU A 47 12.68 -19.61 13.30
N ASP A 48 11.98 -19.73 14.42
CA ASP A 48 11.74 -21.01 15.08
C ASP A 48 10.39 -21.59 14.63
N LEU A 49 10.43 -22.46 13.63
CA LEU A 49 9.24 -23.11 13.08
C LEU A 49 8.52 -23.99 14.11
N THR A 50 9.21 -24.46 15.16
CA THR A 50 8.60 -25.32 16.19
C THR A 50 7.71 -24.54 17.15
N LYS A 51 7.91 -23.22 17.23
CA LYS A 51 7.08 -22.29 18.01
C LYS A 51 5.92 -21.69 17.20
N LEU A 52 5.90 -21.90 15.88
CA LEU A 52 4.78 -21.46 15.04
C LEU A 52 3.60 -22.41 15.22
N ALA A 53 2.46 -21.88 15.66
CA ALA A 53 1.23 -22.66 15.81
C ALA A 53 0.61 -23.02 14.46
N ALA A 54 0.46 -22.02 13.58
CA ALA A 54 -0.14 -22.16 12.26
C ALA A 54 0.27 -21.00 11.35
N LEU A 55 0.08 -21.18 10.03
CA LEU A 55 0.15 -20.11 9.02
C LEU A 55 -1.24 -19.99 8.38
N HIS A 56 -1.84 -18.80 8.44
CA HIS A 56 -3.16 -18.56 7.87
C HIS A 56 -3.06 -17.77 6.56
N PHE A 57 -3.87 -18.18 5.59
CA PHE A 57 -4.00 -17.57 4.28
C PHE A 57 -5.48 -17.37 3.96
N GLU A 58 -5.79 -16.21 3.41
CA GLU A 58 -7.14 -15.78 3.08
C GLU A 58 -7.10 -14.94 1.80
N ALA A 59 -8.18 -14.96 1.04
CA ALA A 59 -8.35 -14.03 -0.07
C ALA A 59 -8.54 -12.60 0.48
N PRO A 60 -8.04 -11.57 -0.22
CA PRO A 60 -8.26 -10.19 0.20
C PRO A 60 -9.75 -9.83 0.13
N ASP A 61 -10.26 -9.23 1.20
CA ASP A 61 -11.63 -8.70 1.26
C ASP A 61 -11.66 -7.26 0.72
N THR A 62 -12.03 -7.11 -0.55
CA THR A 62 -12.05 -5.80 -1.23
C THR A 62 -13.28 -4.96 -0.88
N GLU A 63 -14.32 -5.56 -0.28
CA GLU A 63 -15.48 -4.79 0.21
C GLU A 63 -15.10 -4.10 1.53
N ARG A 64 -14.43 -4.83 2.42
CA ARG A 64 -13.94 -4.28 3.69
C ARG A 64 -12.71 -3.38 3.52
N PHE A 65 -11.85 -3.65 2.55
CA PHE A 65 -10.64 -2.87 2.26
C PHE A 65 -10.62 -2.33 0.81
N PRO A 66 -11.43 -1.31 0.49
CA PRO A 66 -11.60 -0.82 -0.89
C PRO A 66 -10.31 -0.34 -1.55
N CYS A 67 -9.34 0.17 -0.77
CA CYS A 67 -8.05 0.62 -1.29
C CYS A 67 -7.29 -0.46 -2.07
N ILE A 68 -7.52 -1.76 -1.79
CA ILE A 68 -6.94 -2.85 -2.58
C ILE A 68 -7.47 -2.81 -4.02
N ALA A 69 -8.79 -2.66 -4.19
CA ALA A 69 -9.41 -2.57 -5.51
C ALA A 69 -8.97 -1.30 -6.26
N LEU A 70 -8.83 -0.18 -5.55
CA LEU A 70 -8.32 1.09 -6.11
C LEU A 70 -6.88 0.95 -6.61
N ALA A 71 -6.01 0.30 -5.84
CA ALA A 71 -4.64 0.03 -6.24
C ALA A 71 -4.57 -0.85 -7.51
N TYR A 72 -5.37 -1.92 -7.57
CA TYR A 72 -5.44 -2.75 -8.77
C TYR A 72 -6.01 -2.00 -9.99
N ARG A 73 -6.96 -1.09 -9.79
CA ARG A 73 -7.45 -0.21 -10.85
C ARG A 73 -6.31 0.66 -11.38
N ALA A 74 -5.59 1.37 -10.50
CA ALA A 74 -4.48 2.23 -10.88
C ALA A 74 -3.37 1.46 -11.64
N LEU A 75 -3.04 0.25 -11.21
CA LEU A 75 -2.06 -0.61 -11.88
C LEU A 75 -2.52 -1.06 -13.27
N ARG A 76 -3.80 -1.38 -13.45
CA ARG A 76 -4.35 -1.81 -14.75
C ARG A 76 -4.43 -0.67 -15.75
N GLU A 77 -4.84 0.51 -15.32
CA GLU A 77 -4.92 1.69 -16.18
C GLU A 77 -3.53 2.26 -16.49
N GLY A 78 -2.60 2.19 -15.53
CA GLY A 78 -1.22 2.61 -15.70
C GLY A 78 -1.09 4.11 -15.91
N GLY A 79 -0.07 4.52 -16.67
CA GLY A 79 0.22 5.94 -16.90
C GLY A 79 0.45 6.70 -15.60
N THR A 80 -0.14 7.89 -15.49
CA THR A 80 -0.03 8.74 -14.30
C THR A 80 -0.98 8.36 -13.15
N LEU A 81 -1.88 7.40 -13.33
CA LEU A 81 -2.91 7.08 -12.33
C LEU A 81 -2.33 6.52 -11.01
N PRO A 82 -1.28 5.68 -10.99
CA PRO A 82 -0.63 5.26 -9.74
C PRO A 82 -0.02 6.42 -8.94
N ALA A 83 0.52 7.43 -9.62
CA ALA A 83 1.05 8.62 -8.95
C ALA A 83 -0.07 9.43 -8.31
N ALA A 84 -1.19 9.60 -9.02
CA ALA A 84 -2.38 10.25 -8.49
C ALA A 84 -2.97 9.50 -7.27
N LEU A 85 -3.03 8.16 -7.33
CA LEU A 85 -3.45 7.32 -6.20
C LEU A 85 -2.58 7.56 -4.98
N ASN A 86 -1.25 7.51 -5.15
CA ASN A 86 -0.32 7.67 -4.04
C ASN A 86 -0.45 9.08 -3.41
N ALA A 87 -0.49 10.11 -4.24
CA ALA A 87 -0.68 11.49 -3.81
C ALA A 87 -1.99 11.70 -3.02
N ALA A 88 -3.11 11.18 -3.55
CA ALA A 88 -4.39 11.27 -2.86
C ALA A 88 -4.38 10.52 -1.53
N ASN A 89 -3.78 9.32 -1.48
CA ASN A 89 -3.64 8.54 -0.27
C ASN A 89 -2.81 9.27 0.80
N GLU A 90 -1.70 9.89 0.44
CA GLU A 90 -0.89 10.66 1.39
C GLU A 90 -1.66 11.83 2.01
N GLU A 91 -2.38 12.62 1.20
CA GLU A 91 -3.18 13.74 1.71
C GLU A 91 -4.35 13.27 2.58
N ALA A 92 -5.02 12.18 2.19
CA ALA A 92 -6.13 11.60 2.96
C ALA A 92 -5.65 10.97 4.29
N VAL A 93 -4.54 10.23 4.27
CA VAL A 93 -3.93 9.68 5.49
C VAL A 93 -3.49 10.79 6.42
N GLN A 94 -2.85 11.84 5.90
CA GLN A 94 -2.47 12.99 6.72
C GLN A 94 -3.70 13.67 7.32
N ALA A 95 -4.78 13.85 6.55
CA ALA A 95 -6.03 14.40 7.07
C ALA A 95 -6.69 13.52 8.14
N PHE A 96 -6.58 12.19 8.04
CA PHE A 96 -7.03 11.27 9.08
C PHE A 96 -6.17 11.40 10.35
N ILE A 97 -4.84 11.46 10.21
CA ILE A 97 -3.92 11.68 11.34
C ILE A 97 -4.19 13.04 12.02
N ASP A 98 -4.49 14.08 11.23
CA ASP A 98 -4.88 15.41 11.71
C ASP A 98 -6.33 15.47 12.22
N GLU A 99 -7.02 14.32 12.30
CA GLU A 99 -8.38 14.21 12.82
C GLU A 99 -9.47 14.96 12.02
N ARG A 100 -9.18 15.37 10.78
CA ARG A 100 -10.08 16.11 9.89
C ARG A 100 -11.10 15.23 9.17
N ILE A 101 -10.74 13.98 8.90
CA ILE A 101 -11.61 12.97 8.28
C ILE A 101 -11.57 11.65 9.06
N SER A 102 -12.54 10.77 8.83
CA SER A 102 -12.55 9.42 9.39
C SER A 102 -11.71 8.45 8.56
N LEU A 103 -11.35 7.30 9.14
CA LEU A 103 -10.61 6.24 8.41
C LEU A 103 -11.36 5.77 7.16
N THR A 104 -12.69 5.72 7.23
CA THR A 104 -13.57 5.31 6.13
C THR A 104 -13.71 6.34 5.01
N ASP A 105 -13.26 7.58 5.22
CA ASP A 105 -13.22 8.62 4.18
C ASP A 105 -12.02 8.47 3.25
N ILE A 106 -10.92 7.85 3.70
CA ILE A 106 -9.70 7.66 2.91
C ILE A 106 -9.99 7.01 1.54
N PRO A 107 -10.62 5.82 1.45
CA PRO A 107 -10.92 5.22 0.15
C PRO A 107 -11.84 6.08 -0.72
N GLN A 108 -12.72 6.89 -0.13
CA GLN A 108 -13.65 7.75 -0.87
C GLN A 108 -12.92 8.92 -1.52
N VAL A 109 -12.04 9.59 -0.76
CA VAL A 109 -11.19 10.68 -1.30
C VAL A 109 -10.31 10.14 -2.42
N ILE A 110 -9.67 8.98 -2.24
CA ILE A 110 -8.83 8.37 -3.28
C ILE A 110 -9.69 8.08 -4.52
N GLN A 111 -10.84 7.41 -4.36
CA GLN A 111 -11.74 7.08 -5.48
C GLN A 111 -12.16 8.33 -6.27
N GLU A 112 -12.59 9.40 -5.59
CA GLU A 112 -12.99 10.66 -6.22
C GLU A 112 -11.85 11.31 -7.02
N VAL A 113 -10.63 11.33 -6.47
CA VAL A 113 -9.45 11.87 -7.18
C VAL A 113 -9.14 11.02 -8.41
N LEU A 114 -9.19 9.69 -8.31
CA LEU A 114 -8.94 8.79 -9.45
C LEU A 114 -9.99 8.91 -10.54
N ASP A 115 -11.25 9.16 -10.20
CA ASP A 115 -12.34 9.33 -11.18
C ASP A 115 -12.23 10.64 -11.96
N GLU A 116 -11.68 11.68 -11.35
CA GLU A 116 -11.46 12.98 -12.00
C GLU A 116 -10.11 13.08 -12.71
N HIS A 117 -9.17 12.17 -12.42
CA HIS A 117 -7.82 12.21 -12.96
C HIS A 117 -7.79 11.83 -14.45
N VAL A 118 -7.28 12.74 -15.29
CA VAL A 118 -7.04 12.46 -16.70
C VAL A 118 -5.71 11.73 -16.86
N VAL A 119 -5.77 10.43 -17.15
CA VAL A 119 -4.58 9.58 -17.30
C VAL A 119 -3.74 10.03 -18.50
N GLN A 120 -2.44 10.16 -18.26
CA GLN A 120 -1.44 10.49 -19.27
C GLN A 120 -0.33 9.43 -19.30
N PRO A 121 0.33 9.21 -20.44
CA PRO A 121 1.53 8.37 -20.49
C PRO A 121 2.68 9.01 -19.70
N VAL A 122 3.47 8.19 -19.01
CA VAL A 122 4.64 8.65 -18.24
C VAL A 122 5.86 8.70 -19.15
N GLU A 123 6.09 9.85 -19.78
CA GLU A 123 7.21 10.07 -20.70
C GLU A 123 8.40 10.79 -20.04
N SER A 124 8.19 11.40 -18.88
CA SER A 124 9.23 12.10 -18.11
C SER A 124 8.88 12.16 -16.63
N LEU A 125 9.87 12.52 -15.80
CA LEU A 125 9.65 12.80 -14.38
C LEU A 125 8.69 13.97 -14.18
N ASP A 126 8.75 15.00 -15.02
CA ASP A 126 7.90 16.18 -14.90
C ASP A 126 6.41 15.83 -15.03
N VAL A 127 6.06 14.89 -15.92
CA VAL A 127 4.68 14.40 -16.06
C VAL A 127 4.19 13.72 -14.78
N VAL A 128 5.06 12.94 -14.11
CA VAL A 128 4.74 12.31 -12.82
C VAL A 128 4.55 13.36 -11.73
N LEU A 129 5.46 14.34 -11.64
CA LEU A 129 5.40 15.40 -10.64
C LEU A 129 4.19 16.32 -10.83
N GLU A 130 3.77 16.55 -12.07
CA GLU A 130 2.54 17.30 -12.35
C GLU A 130 1.30 16.52 -11.93
N ALA A 131 1.24 15.23 -12.27
CA ALA A 131 0.14 14.35 -11.84
C ALA A 131 0.04 14.26 -10.31
N ASP A 132 1.16 14.13 -9.60
CA ASP A 132 1.20 14.18 -8.13
C ASP A 132 0.65 15.52 -7.62
N ARG A 133 1.14 16.66 -8.12
CA ARG A 133 0.69 17.99 -7.69
C ARG A 133 -0.81 18.20 -7.92
N ALA A 134 -1.31 17.84 -9.10
CA ALA A 134 -2.73 17.95 -9.44
C ALA A 134 -3.60 17.06 -8.53
N ALA A 135 -3.18 15.81 -8.29
CA ALA A 135 -3.90 14.88 -7.42
C ALA A 135 -3.92 15.35 -5.95
N ARG A 136 -2.83 15.92 -5.43
CA ARG A 136 -2.80 16.52 -4.09
C ARG A 136 -3.79 17.68 -3.97
N GLN A 137 -3.83 18.54 -4.97
CA GLN A 137 -4.75 19.67 -4.99
C GLN A 137 -6.21 19.18 -4.98
N SER A 138 -6.57 18.25 -5.87
CA SER A 138 -7.91 17.64 -5.90
C SER A 138 -8.25 16.97 -4.56
N ALA A 139 -7.33 16.18 -3.98
CA ALA A 139 -7.54 15.51 -2.70
C ALA A 139 -7.85 16.52 -1.58
N ARG A 140 -7.11 17.63 -1.49
CA ARG A 140 -7.35 18.69 -0.49
C ARG A 140 -8.72 19.33 -0.65
N GLU A 141 -9.17 19.53 -1.89
CA GLU A 141 -10.52 20.06 -2.17
C GLU A 141 -11.60 19.08 -1.71
N LYS A 142 -11.46 17.78 -2.00
CA LYS A 142 -12.40 16.74 -1.53
C LYS A 142 -12.42 16.64 -0.01
N ILE A 143 -11.25 16.74 0.63
CA ILE A 143 -11.11 16.71 2.09
C ILE A 143 -11.77 17.95 2.72
N ALA A 144 -11.61 19.15 2.15
CA ALA A 144 -12.22 20.36 2.68
C ALA A 144 -13.76 20.32 2.64
N GLY A 145 -14.34 19.57 1.70
CA GLY A 145 -15.78 19.30 1.64
C GLY A 145 -16.29 18.33 2.70
N ARG A 146 -15.39 17.69 3.47
CA ARG A 146 -15.70 16.73 4.53
C ARG A 146 -15.46 17.40 5.89
N SER A 147 -16.47 17.36 6.74
CA SER A 147 -16.33 17.73 8.15
C SER A 147 -16.64 16.51 8.99
N ARG A 148 -15.75 16.17 9.92
CA ARG A 148 -16.00 15.14 10.91
C ARG A 148 -17.13 15.62 11.81
N GLU A 149 -18.31 15.01 11.73
CA GLU A 149 -19.32 15.19 12.79
C GLU A 149 -18.72 14.64 14.08
N GLU A 150 -18.74 15.44 15.14
CA GLU A 150 -18.31 15.03 16.48
C GLU A 150 -19.14 13.82 16.89
N ALA A 151 -18.55 12.63 16.81
CA ALA A 151 -19.16 11.42 17.35
C ALA A 151 -19.26 11.60 18.87
N ILE A 152 -20.48 11.86 19.34
CA ILE A 152 -20.88 11.82 20.75
C ILE A 152 -20.34 10.53 21.34
N THR A 153 -19.43 10.67 22.29
CA THR A 153 -18.76 9.58 23.01
C THR A 153 -19.77 8.86 23.91
N PRO A 154 -19.83 7.50 23.92
CA PRO A 154 -20.48 6.78 25.01
C PRO A 154 -19.60 6.70 26.27
#